data_AF-V5GRZ9-F1
#
_entry.id   AF-V5GRZ9-F1
#
_cell.length_a   1.000
_cell.length_b   1.000
_cell.length_c   1.000
_cell.angle_alpha   90.00
_cell.angle_beta   90.00
_cell.angle_gamma   90.00
#
_symmetry.space_group_name_H-M   'P 1'
#
loop_
_entity.id
_entity.type
_entity.pdbx_description
1 polymer ?
#
loop_
_entity_poly.entity_id
_entity_poly.type
_entity_poly.pdbx_seq_one_letter_code
_entity_poly.pdbx_strand_id
1 'polypeptide(L)' 'RGRIVVPRSLRSELMRSTHDAPYAGHLGYRKTLERLSRDFYWVRMKDDVQEYCERCHSCALRKTPKGRRPAPLQIFE' A
#
# COMPACT_ATOMS: atom_id res chain seq x y z
N ARG A 1 2.95 19.95 15.18
CA ARG A 1 1.64 19.25 15.35
C ARG A 1 1.93 17.86 15.91
N GLY A 2 1.16 17.41 16.92
CA GLY A 2 1.28 16.04 17.46
C GLY A 2 0.60 15.01 16.56
N ARG A 3 0.93 13.72 16.74
CA ARG A 3 0.27 12.59 16.08
C ARG A 3 -0.70 11.90 17.05
N ILE A 4 -1.81 11.41 16.54
CA ILE A 4 -2.82 10.66 17.29
C ILE A 4 -2.36 9.20 17.43
N VAL A 5 -2.34 8.68 18.66
CA VAL A 5 -2.01 7.27 18.91
C VAL A 5 -3.24 6.40 18.63
N VAL A 6 -3.09 5.42 17.75
CA VAL A 6 -4.21 4.64 17.23
C VAL A 6 -4.33 3.27 17.95
N PRO A 7 -5.49 2.96 18.57
CA PRO A 7 -5.76 1.65 19.15
C PRO A 7 -5.85 0.57 18.06
N ARG A 8 -5.56 -0.69 18.41
CA ARG A 8 -5.47 -1.79 17.43
C ARG A 8 -6.74 -1.96 16.59
N SER A 9 -7.91 -1.70 17.16
CA SER A 9 -9.21 -1.81 16.51
C SER A 9 -9.38 -0.88 15.29
N LEU A 10 -8.75 0.31 15.31
CA LEU A 10 -8.92 1.32 14.26
C LEU A 10 -7.85 1.27 13.16
N ARG A 11 -6.75 0.55 13.37
CA ARG A 11 -5.61 0.52 12.44
C ARG A 11 -6.01 -0.01 11.06
N SER A 12 -6.81 -1.08 11.02
CA SER A 12 -7.25 -1.68 9.76
C SER A 12 -8.17 -0.74 8.97
N GLU A 13 -8.98 0.07 9.66
CA GLU A 13 -9.84 1.05 9.02
C GLU A 13 -9.03 2.18 8.39
N LEU A 14 -8.01 2.68 9.09
CA LEU A 14 -7.10 3.69 8.55
C LEU A 14 -6.29 3.17 7.35
N MET A 15 -5.83 1.91 7.41
CA MET A 15 -5.13 1.30 6.28
C MET A 15 -6.05 1.14 5.07
N ARG A 16 -7.30 0.69 5.26
CA ARG A 16 -8.32 0.64 4.20
C ARG A 16 -8.60 2.01 3.60
N SER A 17 -8.88 3.02 4.42
CA SER A 17 -9.21 4.37 3.92
C SER A 17 -8.04 5.04 3.19
N THR A 18 -6.80 4.66 3.50
CA THR A 18 -5.61 5.24 2.87
C THR A 18 -5.13 4.47 1.64
N HIS A 19 -5.33 3.15 1.58
CA HIS A 19 -4.82 2.29 0.51
C HIS A 19 -5.90 1.85 -0.50
N ASP A 20 -7.09 1.48 -0.02
CA ASP A 20 -8.17 0.89 -0.83
C ASP A 20 -9.21 1.91 -1.30
N ALA A 21 -9.14 3.16 -0.82
CA ALA A 21 -10.03 4.19 -1.30
C ALA A 21 -9.92 4.35 -2.83
N PRO A 22 -11.02 4.58 -3.58
CA PRO A 22 -10.98 4.69 -5.04
C PRO A 22 -9.99 5.74 -5.56
N TYR A 23 -9.77 6.81 -4.78
CA TYR A 23 -8.83 7.88 -5.08
C TYR A 23 -7.40 7.64 -4.57
N ALA A 24 -7.19 6.60 -3.74
CA ALA A 24 -5.88 6.30 -3.17
C ALA A 24 -4.93 5.64 -4.17
N GLY A 25 -5.46 4.98 -5.21
CA GLY A 25 -4.67 4.40 -6.30
C GLY A 25 -3.82 3.20 -5.90
N HIS A 26 -4.11 2.55 -4.76
CA HIS A 26 -3.38 1.38 -4.27
C HIS A 26 -1.85 1.60 -4.20
N LEU A 27 -1.43 2.75 -3.68
CA LEU A 27 -0.01 3.09 -3.61
C LEU A 27 0.77 2.10 -2.72
N GLY A 28 2.04 1.90 -3.06
CA GLY A 28 2.93 1.05 -2.28
C GLY A 28 3.14 1.56 -0.85
N TYR A 29 3.59 0.66 0.04
CA TYR A 29 3.63 0.88 1.49
C TYR A 29 4.30 2.18 1.93
N ARG A 30 5.36 2.65 1.24
CA ARG A 30 6.06 3.89 1.61
C ARG A 30 5.15 5.11 1.56
N LYS A 31 4.35 5.23 0.50
CA LYS A 31 3.41 6.35 0.33
C LYS A 31 2.21 6.23 1.27
N THR A 32 1.72 5.02 1.49
CA THR A 32 0.66 4.75 2.48
C THR A 32 1.12 5.12 3.90
N LEU A 33 2.33 4.70 4.28
CA LEU A 33 2.94 5.02 5.57
C LEU A 33 3.14 6.52 5.73
N GLU A 34 3.67 7.20 4.70
CA GLU A 34 3.86 8.65 4.73
C GLU A 34 2.54 9.37 5.02
N ARG A 35 1.47 9.04 4.28
CA ARG A 35 0.13 9.62 4.48
C ARG A 35 -0.39 9.40 5.90
N LEU A 36 -0.37 8.15 6.39
CA LEU A 36 -0.84 7.84 7.73
C LEU A 36 0.00 8.54 8.81
N SER A 37 1.31 8.60 8.64
CA SER A 37 2.24 9.16 9.63
C SER A 37 2.18 10.68 9.77
N ARG A 38 1.40 11.38 8.93
CA ARG A 38 1.15 12.81 9.08
C ARG A 38 0.32 13.10 10.33
N ASP A 39 -0.71 12.30 10.56
CA ASP A 39 -1.71 12.52 11.60
C ASP A 39 -1.76 11.40 12.64
N PHE A 40 -1.28 10.19 12.32
CA PHE A 40 -1.42 8.99 13.15
C PHE A 40 -0.08 8.35 13.52
N TYR A 41 -0.08 7.60 14.62
CA TYR A 41 1.03 6.78 15.06
C TYR A 41 0.56 5.53 15.80
N TRP A 42 1.29 4.43 15.65
CA TRP A 42 1.23 3.29 16.55
C TRP A 42 2.54 2.49 16.51
N VAL A 43 2.75 1.66 17.53
CA VAL A 43 3.92 0.76 17.61
C VAL A 43 3.87 -0.24 16.46
N ARG A 44 4.99 -0.40 15.74
CA ARG A 44 5.14 -1.25 14.55
C ARG A 44 4.30 -0.84 13.32
N MET A 45 3.89 0.43 13.25
CA MET A 45 3.14 0.98 12.12
C MET A 45 3.74 0.71 10.74
N LYS A 46 5.07 0.78 10.60
CA LYS A 46 5.73 0.46 9.33
C LYS A 46 5.49 -0.98 8.89
N ASP A 47 5.65 -1.93 9.82
CA ASP A 47 5.48 -3.36 9.54
C ASP A 47 4.02 -3.66 9.17
N ASP A 48 3.08 -3.15 9.98
CA ASP A 48 1.64 -3.33 9.75
C ASP A 48 1.24 -2.81 8.36
N VAL A 49 1.69 -1.60 7.99
CA VAL A 49 1.38 -0.99 6.68
C VAL A 49 2.05 -1.74 5.53
N GLN A 50 3.27 -2.23 5.73
CA GLN A 50 3.97 -3.02 4.72
C GLN A 50 3.23 -4.34 4.46
N GLU A 51 2.92 -5.09 5.52
CA GLU A 51 2.19 -6.35 5.45
C GLU A 51 0.82 -6.15 4.79
N TYR A 52 0.12 -5.07 5.12
CA TYR A 52 -1.15 -4.71 4.50
C TYR A 52 -1.06 -4.51 2.99
N CYS A 53 -0.13 -3.67 2.53
CA CYS A 53 0.06 -3.40 1.11
C CYS A 53 0.61 -4.60 0.34
N GLU A 54 1.40 -5.47 0.98
CA GLU A 54 1.91 -6.70 0.37
C GLU A 54 0.81 -7.75 0.16
N ARG A 55 -0.15 -7.83 1.09
CA ARG A 55 -1.30 -8.75 1.01
C ARG A 55 -2.48 -8.23 0.19
N CYS A 56 -2.41 -7.00 -0.33
CA CYS A 56 -3.47 -6.46 -1.18
C CYS A 56 -3.61 -7.28 -2.48
N HIS A 57 -4.76 -7.93 -2.67
CA HIS A 57 -5.04 -8.76 -3.83
C HIS A 57 -4.98 -7.96 -5.14
N SER A 58 -5.59 -6.78 -5.17
CA SER A 58 -5.57 -5.87 -6.33
C SER A 58 -4.15 -5.47 -6.71
N CYS A 59 -3.28 -5.20 -5.73
CA CYS A 59 -1.87 -4.94 -5.98
C CYS A 59 -1.12 -6.16 -6.50
N ALA A 60 -1.38 -7.34 -5.93
CA ALA A 60 -0.73 -8.59 -6.32
C ALA A 60 -1.02 -8.95 -7.79
N LEU A 61 -2.26 -8.78 -8.24
CA LEU A 61 -2.66 -9.04 -9.63
C LEU A 61 -1.98 -8.11 -10.63
N ARG A 62 -1.68 -6.86 -10.25
CA ARG A 62 -1.03 -5.87 -11.12
C ARG A 62 0.49 -5.96 -11.13
N LYS A 63 1.10 -6.64 -10.15
CA LYS A 63 2.56 -6.80 -10.10
C LYS A 63 2.98 -7.82 -11.16
N THR A 64 3.88 -7.41 -12.05
CA THR A 64 4.52 -8.34 -12.98
C THR A 64 5.32 -9.37 -12.19
N PRO A 65 5.10 -10.68 -12.43
CA PRO A 65 5.91 -11.73 -11.81
C PRO A 65 7.38 -11.52 -12.14
N LYS A 66 8.26 -11.66 -11.13
CA LYS A 66 9.71 -11.63 -11.34
C LYS A 66 10.09 -12.77 -12.31
N GLY A 67 10.84 -12.44 -13.35
CA GLY A 67 11.34 -13.42 -14.32
C GLY A 67 10.53 -13.56 -15.62
N ARG A 68 9.41 -12.82 -15.77
CA ARG A 68 8.74 -12.76 -17.08
C ARG A 68 9.59 -11.88 -18.02
N ARG A 69 10.28 -12.51 -18.97
CA ARG A 69 10.93 -11.79 -20.07
C ARG A 69 9.83 -11.08 -20.88
N PRO A 70 9.91 -9.76 -21.12
CA PRO A 70 8.99 -9.11 -22.04
C PRO A 70 9.05 -9.86 -23.37
N ALA A 71 7.88 -10.09 -23.98
CA ALA A 71 7.86 -10.59 -25.35
C ALA A 71 8.61 -9.60 -26.25
N PRO A 72 9.37 -10.06 -27.25
CA PRO A 72 9.98 -9.17 -28.23
C PRO A 72 8.91 -8.27 -28.85
N LEU A 73 9.20 -6.97 -28.97
CA LEU A 73 8.30 -6.05 -29.66
C LEU A 73 8.20 -6.48 -31.13
N GLN A 74 7.03 -6.95 -31.55
CA GLN A 74 6.80 -7.23 -32.97
C GLN A 74 6.62 -5.90 -33.69
N ILE A 75 7.57 -5.59 -34.57
CA ILE A 75 7.38 -4.60 -35.62
C ILE A 75 6.51 -5.24 -36.70
N PHE A 76 5.30 -4.72 -36.88
CA PHE A 76 4.44 -5.06 -38.02
C PHE A 76 4.91 -4.20 -39.20
N GLU A 77 5.32 -4.85 -40.29
CA GLU A 77 5.54 -4.21 -41.60
C GLU A 77 4.20 -3.92 -42.29
#